data_AF-F8A2C6-F1
#
_entry.id   AF-F8A2C6-F1
#
_cell.length_a   1.000
_cell.length_b   1.000
_cell.length_c   1.000
_cell.angle_alpha   90.00
_cell.angle_beta   90.00
_cell.angle_gamma   90.00
#
_symmetry.space_group_name_H-M   'P 1'
#
loop_
_entity.id
_entity.type
_entity.pdbx_description
1 polymer ?
#
loop_
_entity_poly.entity_id
_entity_poly.type
_entity_poly.pdbx_seq_one_letter_code
_entity_poly.pdbx_strand_id
1 'polypeptide(L)'
;MLAVLIDVSTVAATVLALVVLVVGSLRWVRSRAASTWRRTVQKSLRGARHVDPDRLRAMRERATGHGSLDRDAAQEVSDILGLFRHAPSFLVGHGPDAALLPAEAEDLRDAYRRYAATLSRRGSHPWGDHQIALARDVAEVVQSAIDGVPSGHPGPDPDPTVLTLVGTGFRLDLVRTPGPCDVAVAYRATPHPESESAVDQPPAVLGRSYDGWLPWLTGTRLETDATNGRPRLHLAFSQTTYYRFRGINAARLAQWGDQPATLPPTGLLTLSCTPVDAGGRLLLSRRDERLEHRPGAVSAFATGNLDLRARRKVGHDFDAMGLPDPIRAIAREVREETGTLVSHTDVHAVGLAQVWSHQDRGTWVLSCTTQLSATWQDVVARFRQGDPVEGSWEVGRDLLVLDLPDDVPGVAAVVHGLATASDVVPHVVADVVAIAVSRGLERSELGDAILARAGHDDASALRAALVEVPIERPFARRRA
;
A
#
# COMPACT_ATOMS: atom_id res chain seq x y z
N MET A 1 -7.07 13.91 -24.43
CA MET A 1 -6.16 12.77 -24.20
C MET A 1 -5.39 13.04 -22.91
N LEU A 2 -6.10 12.99 -21.78
CA LEU A 2 -5.56 12.86 -20.43
C LEU A 2 -6.75 12.64 -19.49
N ALA A 3 -6.93 11.37 -19.15
CA ALA A 3 -7.88 10.80 -18.21
C ALA A 3 -7.52 11.19 -16.78
N VAL A 4 -8.49 11.66 -16.00
CA VAL A 4 -8.40 11.83 -14.54
C VAL A 4 -9.45 10.91 -13.91
N LEU A 5 -9.04 9.65 -13.68
CA LEU A 5 -9.82 8.59 -13.05
C LEU A 5 -10.26 9.00 -11.63
N ILE A 6 -11.54 9.37 -11.50
CA ILE A 6 -12.25 9.48 -10.22
C ILE A 6 -12.30 8.10 -9.55
N ASP A 7 -11.92 8.07 -8.26
CA ASP A 7 -11.78 6.86 -7.46
C ASP A 7 -13.12 6.21 -7.10
N VAL A 8 -13.35 5.00 -7.63
CA VAL A 8 -14.51 4.14 -7.35
C VAL A 8 -14.61 3.76 -5.87
N SER A 9 -13.52 3.86 -5.09
CA SER A 9 -13.56 3.63 -3.63
C SER A 9 -14.21 4.78 -2.87
N THR A 10 -14.11 6.01 -3.35
CA THR A 10 -14.86 7.18 -2.83
C THR A 10 -16.34 7.03 -3.13
N VAL A 11 -16.69 6.48 -4.29
CA VAL A 11 -18.08 6.15 -4.66
C VAL A 11 -18.59 4.99 -3.80
N ALA A 12 -17.79 3.95 -3.55
CA ALA A 12 -18.17 2.81 -2.71
C ALA A 12 -18.32 3.20 -1.23
N ALA A 13 -17.45 4.06 -0.70
CA ALA A 13 -17.57 4.61 0.66
C ALA A 13 -18.78 5.55 0.79
N THR A 14 -19.08 6.33 -0.25
CA THR A 14 -20.28 7.18 -0.32
C THR A 14 -21.55 6.33 -0.40
N VAL A 15 -21.54 5.24 -1.17
CA VAL A 15 -22.65 4.28 -1.29
C VAL A 15 -22.83 3.50 0.01
N LEU A 16 -21.75 3.07 0.67
CA LEU A 16 -21.81 2.38 1.96
C LEU A 16 -22.30 3.32 3.07
N ALA A 17 -21.84 4.58 3.08
CA ALA A 17 -22.34 5.61 3.98
C ALA A 17 -23.82 5.93 3.72
N LEU A 18 -24.27 5.93 2.47
CA LEU A 18 -25.69 6.07 2.07
C LEU A 18 -26.52 4.86 2.52
N VAL A 19 -26.01 3.64 2.39
CA VAL A 19 -26.68 2.41 2.84
C VAL A 19 -26.77 2.40 4.37
N VAL A 20 -25.71 2.78 5.09
CA VAL A 20 -25.73 2.92 6.56
C VAL A 20 -26.65 4.07 6.99
N LEU A 21 -26.75 5.17 6.23
CA LEU A 21 -27.71 6.24 6.46
C LEU A 21 -29.15 5.77 6.25
N VAL A 22 -29.42 5.00 5.20
CA VAL A 22 -30.77 4.48 4.88
C VAL A 22 -31.17 3.42 5.91
N VAL A 23 -30.28 2.51 6.29
CA VAL A 23 -30.53 1.47 7.32
C VAL A 23 -30.63 2.09 8.72
N GLY A 24 -29.79 3.09 9.04
CA GLY A 24 -29.87 3.87 10.27
C GLY A 24 -31.14 4.71 10.36
N SER A 25 -31.56 5.32 9.24
CA SER A 25 -32.84 6.01 9.11
C SER A 25 -34.02 5.04 9.26
N LEU A 26 -33.95 3.82 8.72
CA LEU A 26 -34.95 2.76 8.89
C LEU A 26 -35.06 2.29 10.36
N ARG A 27 -33.95 2.24 11.11
CA ARG A 27 -33.96 1.98 12.55
C ARG A 27 -34.55 3.12 13.38
N TRP A 28 -34.34 4.37 12.96
CA TRP A 28 -34.95 5.56 13.60
C TRP A 28 -36.45 5.70 13.28
N VAL A 29 -36.84 5.32 12.05
CA VAL A 29 -38.22 5.25 11.52
C VAL A 29 -39.08 4.22 12.27
N ARG A 30 -38.48 3.19 12.90
CA ARG A 30 -39.19 2.24 13.78
C ARG A 30 -39.90 2.90 14.98
N SER A 31 -39.60 4.16 15.32
CA SER A 31 -40.25 4.84 16.44
C SER A 31 -41.44 5.74 16.06
N ARG A 32 -41.56 6.23 14.81
CA ARG A 32 -42.68 7.08 14.37
C ARG A 32 -42.78 7.15 12.83
N ALA A 33 -43.45 6.21 12.15
CA ALA A 33 -43.51 6.30 10.68
C ALA A 33 -44.64 5.53 9.99
N ALA A 34 -45.70 6.25 9.64
CA ALA A 34 -46.51 5.90 8.47
C ALA A 34 -46.81 7.14 7.62
N SER A 35 -47.16 8.25 8.27
CA SER A 35 -47.48 9.51 7.59
C SER A 35 -46.25 10.24 7.03
N THR A 36 -45.14 10.27 7.78
CA THR A 36 -43.88 10.88 7.34
C THR A 36 -43.25 10.09 6.19
N TRP A 37 -43.30 8.76 6.26
CA TRP A 37 -42.84 7.87 5.19
C TRP A 37 -43.60 8.09 3.88
N ARG A 38 -44.94 8.09 3.93
CA ARG A 38 -45.78 8.35 2.76
C ARG A 38 -45.48 9.70 2.09
N ARG A 39 -45.28 10.77 2.87
CA ARG A 39 -44.91 12.08 2.33
C ARG A 39 -43.55 12.09 1.66
N THR A 40 -42.55 11.44 2.25
CA THR A 40 -41.19 11.38 1.68
C THR A 40 -41.16 10.59 0.38
N VAL A 41 -41.80 9.42 0.35
CA VAL A 41 -41.91 8.59 -0.87
C VAL A 41 -42.66 9.35 -1.98
N GLN A 42 -43.80 9.98 -1.66
CA GLN A 42 -44.54 10.78 -2.65
C GLN A 42 -43.75 11.97 -3.18
N LYS A 43 -42.92 12.62 -2.34
CA LYS A 43 -42.10 13.77 -2.74
C LYS A 43 -40.95 13.34 -3.66
N SER A 44 -40.29 12.21 -3.36
CA SER A 44 -39.25 11.64 -4.21
C SER A 44 -39.81 11.14 -5.56
N LEU A 45 -41.00 10.53 -5.57
CA LEU A 45 -41.68 10.09 -6.80
C LEU A 45 -42.25 11.23 -7.67
N ARG A 46 -42.24 12.49 -7.19
CA ARG A 46 -42.62 13.66 -8.01
C ARG A 46 -41.44 14.21 -8.82
N GLY A 47 -40.19 13.91 -8.43
CA GLY A 47 -38.98 14.35 -9.12
C GLY A 47 -38.53 13.43 -10.26
N ALA A 48 -39.02 12.19 -10.30
CA ALA A 48 -38.60 11.16 -11.26
C ALA A 48 -39.28 11.29 -12.63
N ARG A 49 -38.97 12.37 -13.38
CA ARG A 49 -39.55 12.63 -14.72
C ARG A 49 -39.14 11.64 -15.82
N HIS A 50 -38.17 10.77 -15.54
CA HIS A 50 -37.58 9.82 -16.50
C HIS A 50 -38.02 8.36 -16.28
N VAL A 51 -38.93 8.11 -15.35
CA VAL A 51 -39.46 6.76 -15.07
C VAL A 51 -40.78 6.58 -15.81
N ASP A 52 -40.98 5.41 -16.40
CA ASP A 52 -42.21 5.00 -17.08
C ASP A 52 -43.46 5.33 -16.22
N PRO A 53 -44.44 6.10 -16.75
CA PRO A 53 -45.64 6.53 -16.03
C PRO A 53 -46.46 5.38 -15.43
N ASP A 54 -46.56 4.23 -16.10
CA ASP A 54 -47.35 3.09 -15.63
C ASP A 54 -46.65 2.38 -14.47
N ARG A 55 -45.31 2.33 -14.52
CA ARG A 55 -44.48 1.82 -13.42
C ARG A 55 -44.55 2.73 -12.20
N LEU A 56 -44.56 4.04 -12.43
CA LEU A 56 -44.74 5.07 -11.39
C LEU A 56 -46.14 5.02 -10.74
N ARG A 57 -47.18 4.73 -11.52
CA ARG A 57 -48.56 4.55 -11.04
C ARG A 57 -48.67 3.28 -10.18
N ALA A 58 -48.12 2.16 -10.65
CA ALA A 58 -48.09 0.89 -9.89
C ALA A 58 -47.33 1.02 -8.55
N MET A 59 -46.22 1.76 -8.53
CA MET A 59 -45.46 2.01 -7.29
C MET A 59 -46.22 2.89 -6.30
N ARG A 60 -47.02 3.87 -6.78
CA ARG A 60 -47.83 4.74 -5.92
C ARG A 60 -48.99 3.97 -5.27
N GLU A 61 -49.67 3.11 -6.03
CA GLU A 61 -50.79 2.32 -5.53
C GLU A 61 -50.35 1.30 -4.47
N ARG A 62 -49.19 0.65 -4.67
CA ARG A 62 -48.62 -0.31 -3.71
C ARG A 62 -48.15 0.36 -2.41
N ALA A 63 -47.51 1.53 -2.50
CA ALA A 63 -47.04 2.30 -1.34
C ALA A 63 -48.18 2.83 -0.44
N THR A 64 -49.41 2.93 -0.95
CA THR A 64 -50.57 3.38 -0.19
C THR A 64 -51.36 2.27 0.50
N GLY A 65 -51.12 0.99 0.16
CA GLY A 65 -51.98 -0.12 0.58
C GLY A 65 -51.61 -0.87 1.87
N HIS A 66 -50.39 -0.74 2.40
CA HIS A 66 -49.90 -1.67 3.44
C HIS A 66 -49.79 -1.01 4.82
N GLY A 67 -50.67 -1.46 5.74
CA GLY A 67 -50.83 -0.97 7.11
C GLY A 67 -49.87 -1.54 8.15
N SER A 68 -49.00 -2.48 7.79
CA SER A 68 -47.97 -3.02 8.69
C SER A 68 -46.78 -3.51 7.88
N LEU A 69 -45.55 -3.19 8.34
CA LEU A 69 -44.29 -3.68 7.75
C LEU A 69 -44.14 -5.18 8.06
N ASP A 70 -44.75 -6.03 7.24
CA ASP A 70 -44.51 -7.48 7.22
C ASP A 70 -43.31 -7.81 6.30
N ARG A 71 -42.82 -9.06 6.37
CA ARG A 71 -41.71 -9.65 5.61
C ARG A 71 -41.71 -9.27 4.12
N ASP A 72 -42.87 -9.12 3.53
CA ASP A 72 -43.02 -8.74 2.12
C ASP A 72 -42.54 -7.30 1.86
N ALA A 73 -42.72 -6.36 2.79
CA ALA A 73 -42.17 -5.01 2.69
C ALA A 73 -40.65 -4.98 2.89
N ALA A 74 -40.08 -5.93 3.65
CA ALA A 74 -38.63 -6.08 3.79
C ALA A 74 -38.00 -6.70 2.53
N GLN A 75 -38.70 -7.65 1.90
CA GLN A 75 -38.31 -8.19 0.59
C GLN A 75 -38.45 -7.12 -0.50
N GLU A 76 -39.51 -6.31 -0.47
CA GLU A 76 -39.71 -5.20 -1.42
C GLU A 76 -38.65 -4.10 -1.23
N VAL A 77 -38.19 -3.83 -0.01
CA VAL A 77 -37.01 -2.98 0.24
C VAL A 77 -35.74 -3.63 -0.28
N SER A 78 -35.56 -4.94 -0.12
CA SER A 78 -34.44 -5.67 -0.71
C SER A 78 -34.46 -5.63 -2.24
N ASP A 79 -35.64 -5.67 -2.85
CA ASP A 79 -35.83 -5.65 -4.31
C ASP A 79 -35.68 -4.22 -4.86
N ILE A 80 -36.14 -3.19 -4.13
CA ILE A 80 -35.89 -1.78 -4.44
C ILE A 80 -34.40 -1.46 -4.29
N LEU A 81 -33.74 -1.94 -3.23
CA LEU A 81 -32.29 -1.82 -3.06
C LEU A 81 -31.51 -2.65 -4.09
N GLY A 82 -32.08 -3.78 -4.53
CA GLY A 82 -31.59 -4.58 -5.66
C GLY A 82 -31.70 -3.85 -6.99
N LEU A 83 -32.77 -3.06 -7.19
CA LEU A 83 -32.91 -2.14 -8.32
C LEU A 83 -31.90 -0.98 -8.23
N PHE A 84 -31.53 -0.52 -7.02
CA PHE A 84 -30.46 0.46 -6.83
C PHE A 84 -29.05 -0.11 -6.94
N ARG A 85 -28.87 -1.43 -6.79
CA ARG A 85 -27.63 -2.14 -7.14
C ARG A 85 -27.31 -2.09 -8.64
N HIS A 86 -28.33 -1.82 -9.47
CA HIS A 86 -28.23 -1.69 -10.92
C HIS A 86 -28.74 -0.35 -11.46
N ALA A 87 -29.11 0.60 -10.57
CA ALA A 87 -29.44 1.96 -10.97
C ALA A 87 -28.14 2.79 -10.99
N PRO A 88 -27.84 3.47 -12.10
CA PRO A 88 -26.58 4.18 -12.26
C PRO A 88 -26.51 5.30 -11.22
N SER A 89 -25.48 5.25 -10.38
CA SER A 89 -25.02 6.40 -9.61
C SER A 89 -24.99 7.62 -10.52
N PHE A 90 -25.41 8.79 -10.03
CA PHE A 90 -25.34 10.08 -10.73
C PHE A 90 -23.91 10.48 -11.16
N LEU A 91 -22.92 9.61 -10.97
CA LEU A 91 -21.53 9.70 -11.43
C LEU A 91 -21.17 8.71 -12.55
N VAL A 92 -22.08 7.86 -13.05
CA VAL A 92 -21.80 6.83 -14.09
C VAL A 92 -22.12 7.31 -15.51
N GLY A 93 -22.50 8.57 -15.70
CA GLY A 93 -22.53 9.19 -17.03
C GLY A 93 -21.14 9.62 -17.53
N HIS A 94 -20.18 9.76 -16.62
CA HIS A 94 -18.88 10.35 -16.90
C HIS A 94 -17.83 9.24 -16.77
N GLY A 95 -17.26 8.83 -17.90
CA GLY A 95 -16.07 8.00 -17.88
C GLY A 95 -14.93 8.66 -17.10
N PRO A 96 -13.85 7.93 -16.79
CA PRO A 96 -12.66 8.49 -16.14
C PRO A 96 -12.01 9.72 -16.80
N ASP A 97 -12.48 10.12 -17.97
CA ASP A 97 -11.98 11.24 -18.76
C ASP A 97 -13.02 12.36 -18.90
N ALA A 98 -14.24 12.14 -18.40
CA ALA A 98 -15.32 13.10 -18.53
C ALA A 98 -15.26 14.08 -17.35
N ALA A 99 -14.65 15.23 -17.61
CA ALA A 99 -14.76 16.38 -16.72
C ALA A 99 -16.24 16.67 -16.46
N LEU A 100 -16.60 16.85 -15.19
CA LEU A 100 -17.90 17.41 -14.82
C LEU A 100 -18.04 18.75 -15.53
N LEU A 101 -19.17 18.99 -16.19
CA LEU A 101 -19.44 20.33 -16.71
C LEU A 101 -19.53 21.29 -15.51
N PRO A 102 -19.11 22.56 -15.64
CA PRO A 102 -19.13 23.52 -14.53
C PRO A 102 -20.48 23.59 -13.80
N ALA A 103 -21.59 23.54 -14.53
CA ALA A 103 -22.94 23.52 -13.96
C ALA A 103 -23.22 22.26 -13.12
N GLU A 104 -22.72 21.10 -13.52
CA GLU A 104 -22.89 19.84 -12.78
C GLU A 104 -22.05 19.82 -11.50
N ALA A 105 -20.84 20.39 -11.55
CA ALA A 105 -20.00 20.59 -10.37
C ALA A 105 -20.65 21.56 -9.38
N GLU A 106 -21.24 22.67 -9.85
CA GLU A 106 -21.98 23.62 -9.00
C GLU A 106 -23.19 22.97 -8.32
N ASP A 107 -23.97 22.20 -9.07
CA ASP A 107 -25.12 21.46 -8.53
C ASP A 107 -24.68 20.43 -7.46
N LEU A 108 -23.57 19.73 -7.70
CA LEU A 108 -23.00 18.76 -6.76
C LEU A 108 -22.51 19.43 -5.48
N ARG A 109 -21.74 20.51 -5.59
CA ARG A 109 -21.29 21.33 -4.46
C ARG A 109 -22.47 21.78 -3.61
N ASP A 110 -23.50 22.34 -4.25
CA ASP A 110 -24.65 22.88 -3.56
C ASP A 110 -25.50 21.79 -2.89
N ALA A 111 -25.56 20.59 -3.49
CA ALA A 111 -26.17 19.43 -2.87
C ALA A 111 -25.45 19.02 -1.57
N TYR A 112 -24.11 18.95 -1.58
CA TYR A 112 -23.34 18.62 -0.38
C TYR A 112 -23.41 19.71 0.70
N ARG A 113 -23.40 21.00 0.33
CA ARG A 113 -23.63 22.11 1.28
C ARG A 113 -25.01 22.03 1.94
N ARG A 114 -26.07 21.79 1.15
CA ARG A 114 -27.44 21.60 1.69
C ARG A 114 -27.53 20.37 2.59
N TYR A 115 -26.81 19.31 2.26
CA TYR A 115 -26.75 18.10 3.07
C TYR A 115 -26.07 18.37 4.42
N ALA A 116 -24.88 18.97 4.43
CA ALA A 116 -24.16 19.36 5.65
C ALA A 116 -25.00 20.29 6.55
N ALA A 117 -25.69 21.29 5.96
CA ALA A 117 -26.59 22.19 6.69
C ALA A 117 -27.82 21.47 7.26
N THR A 118 -28.31 20.44 6.58
CA THR A 118 -29.43 19.61 7.06
C THR A 118 -29.00 18.71 8.21
N LEU A 119 -27.82 18.11 8.13
CA LEU A 119 -27.22 17.34 9.23
C LEU A 119 -26.96 18.23 10.46
N SER A 120 -26.39 19.42 10.26
CA SER A 120 -26.09 20.38 11.33
C SER A 120 -27.36 20.80 12.09
N ARG A 121 -28.47 21.05 11.39
CA ARG A 121 -29.76 21.44 12.01
C ARG A 121 -30.45 20.32 12.78
N ARG A 122 -30.12 19.05 12.50
CA ARG A 122 -30.74 17.89 13.15
C ARG A 122 -30.06 17.49 14.45
N GLY A 123 -29.00 18.19 14.85
CA GLY A 123 -28.25 18.11 16.11
C GLY A 123 -28.63 16.95 17.02
N SER A 124 -27.91 15.81 16.86
CA SER A 124 -27.86 14.61 17.73
C SER A 124 -27.75 13.31 16.92
N HIS A 125 -26.69 13.17 16.11
CA HIS A 125 -26.29 11.85 15.59
C HIS A 125 -24.85 11.56 16.04
N PRO A 126 -24.53 10.38 16.59
CA PRO A 126 -23.18 10.05 17.06
C PRO A 126 -22.10 10.05 15.96
N TRP A 127 -22.51 10.05 14.69
CA TRP A 127 -21.63 10.25 13.52
C TRP A 127 -21.88 11.59 12.80
N GLY A 128 -22.69 12.47 13.38
CA GLY A 128 -23.15 13.72 12.78
C GLY A 128 -21.98 14.64 12.45
N ASP A 129 -21.06 14.86 13.39
CA ASP A 129 -19.95 15.79 13.20
C ASP A 129 -18.96 15.31 12.12
N HIS A 130 -18.67 14.01 12.09
CA HIS A 130 -17.82 13.42 11.06
C HIS A 130 -18.47 13.48 9.66
N GLN A 131 -19.77 13.18 9.56
CA GLN A 131 -20.49 13.28 8.29
C GLN A 131 -20.70 14.73 7.82
N ILE A 132 -20.85 15.67 8.76
CA ILE A 132 -20.89 17.11 8.47
C ILE A 132 -19.54 17.57 7.95
N ALA A 133 -18.43 17.15 8.59
CA ALA A 133 -17.07 17.46 8.15
C ALA A 133 -16.84 16.91 6.74
N LEU A 134 -17.08 15.62 6.51
CA LEU A 134 -16.91 15.00 5.19
C LEU A 134 -17.74 15.68 4.09
N ALA A 135 -19.01 16.02 4.37
CA ALA A 135 -19.86 16.70 3.40
C ALA A 135 -19.40 18.15 3.10
N ARG A 136 -18.76 18.81 4.07
CA ARG A 136 -18.13 20.13 3.86
C ARG A 136 -16.86 19.99 3.04
N ASP A 137 -16.00 19.05 3.39
CA ASP A 137 -14.73 18.79 2.69
C ASP A 137 -14.98 18.47 1.21
N VAL A 138 -15.97 17.62 0.90
CA VAL A 138 -16.36 17.32 -0.49
C VAL A 138 -16.86 18.57 -1.21
N ALA A 139 -17.67 19.41 -0.56
CA ALA A 139 -18.13 20.66 -1.17
C ALA A 139 -16.98 21.65 -1.42
N GLU A 140 -15.96 21.68 -0.56
CA GLU A 140 -14.76 22.50 -0.73
C GLU A 140 -13.85 21.99 -1.85
N VAL A 141 -13.68 20.68 -1.98
CA VAL A 141 -12.95 20.07 -3.11
C VAL A 141 -13.62 20.40 -4.44
N VAL A 142 -14.95 20.24 -4.52
CA VAL A 142 -15.71 20.58 -5.74
C VAL A 142 -15.66 22.08 -6.02
N GLN A 143 -15.74 22.93 -4.98
CA GLN A 143 -15.60 24.39 -5.13
C GLN A 143 -14.22 24.78 -5.65
N SER A 144 -13.14 24.18 -5.12
CA SER A 144 -11.78 24.43 -5.58
C SER A 144 -11.63 24.06 -7.06
N ALA A 145 -12.20 22.93 -7.47
CA ALA A 145 -12.22 22.52 -8.87
C ALA A 145 -13.01 23.48 -9.79
N ILE A 146 -14.13 24.05 -9.30
CA ILE A 146 -14.92 25.06 -10.04
C ILE A 146 -14.14 26.37 -10.20
N ASP A 147 -13.48 26.83 -9.14
CA ASP A 147 -12.81 28.14 -9.12
C ASP A 147 -11.54 28.17 -9.97
N GLY A 148 -11.13 27.03 -10.55
CA GLY A 148 -9.84 26.89 -11.21
C GLY A 148 -8.67 27.17 -10.29
N VAL A 149 -8.92 27.32 -8.98
CA VAL A 149 -7.91 27.29 -7.94
C VAL A 149 -7.38 25.88 -8.02
N PRO A 150 -6.10 25.68 -8.38
CA PRO A 150 -5.52 24.35 -8.32
C PRO A 150 -5.85 23.85 -6.92
N SER A 151 -6.61 22.76 -6.81
CA SER A 151 -6.68 22.03 -5.56
C SER A 151 -5.24 21.96 -5.09
N GLY A 152 -4.93 22.42 -3.88
CA GLY A 152 -3.58 22.43 -3.36
C GLY A 152 -2.94 21.04 -3.24
N HIS A 153 -3.37 20.06 -4.02
CA HIS A 153 -2.46 19.08 -4.60
C HIS A 153 -1.32 19.85 -5.27
N PRO A 154 -0.11 19.86 -4.66
CA PRO A 154 1.06 20.21 -5.44
C PRO A 154 1.00 19.37 -6.71
N GLY A 155 1.29 19.99 -7.86
CA GLY A 155 1.54 19.23 -9.08
C GLY A 155 2.54 18.11 -8.81
N PRO A 156 2.69 17.12 -9.71
CA PRO A 156 3.69 16.07 -9.56
C PRO A 156 5.00 16.72 -9.10
N ASP A 157 5.41 16.33 -7.89
CA ASP A 157 6.58 16.85 -7.21
C ASP A 157 7.72 16.97 -8.25
N PRO A 158 8.24 18.18 -8.52
CA PRO A 158 9.13 18.42 -9.65
C PRO A 158 10.36 17.54 -9.52
N ASP A 159 10.33 16.46 -10.30
CA ASP A 159 11.18 15.28 -10.26
C ASP A 159 11.38 14.69 -8.85
N PRO A 160 10.89 13.46 -8.56
CA PRO A 160 11.56 12.68 -7.52
C PRO A 160 13.02 12.59 -7.96
N THR A 161 13.91 13.37 -7.36
CA THR A 161 15.30 13.32 -7.78
C THR A 161 15.73 11.87 -7.48
N VAL A 162 15.96 11.09 -8.54
CA VAL A 162 16.17 9.65 -8.47
C VAL A 162 17.67 9.43 -8.40
N LEU A 163 18.13 8.69 -7.39
CA LEU A 163 19.48 8.14 -7.43
C LEU A 163 19.43 6.77 -8.12
N THR A 164 19.91 6.69 -9.35
CA THR A 164 20.03 5.43 -10.09
C THR A 164 21.39 4.79 -9.82
N LEU A 165 21.36 3.54 -9.36
CA LEU A 165 22.52 2.70 -9.13
C LEU A 165 22.45 1.49 -10.06
N VAL A 166 23.58 1.17 -10.71
CA VAL A 166 23.72 -0.03 -11.53
C VAL A 166 24.74 -0.93 -10.86
N GLY A 167 24.31 -2.13 -10.48
CA GLY A 167 25.14 -3.15 -9.86
C GLY A 167 25.26 -4.39 -10.73
N THR A 168 25.91 -5.42 -10.18
CA THR A 168 26.11 -6.70 -10.87
C THR A 168 24.76 -7.42 -11.05
N GLY A 169 24.21 -7.34 -12.27
CA GLY A 169 22.95 -8.00 -12.62
C GLY A 169 21.70 -7.30 -12.12
N PHE A 170 21.79 -6.03 -11.72
CA PHE A 170 20.60 -5.23 -11.37
C PHE A 170 20.76 -3.73 -11.66
N ARG A 171 19.63 -3.05 -11.80
CA ARG A 171 19.47 -1.59 -11.70
C ARG A 171 18.55 -1.30 -10.51
N LEU A 172 18.86 -0.25 -9.77
CA LEU A 172 18.09 0.23 -8.64
C LEU A 172 17.85 1.73 -8.81
N ASP A 173 16.60 2.16 -8.80
CA ASP A 173 16.23 3.58 -8.79
C ASP A 173 15.68 3.93 -7.41
N LEU A 174 16.45 4.68 -6.62
CA LEU A 174 16.02 5.17 -5.33
C LEU A 174 15.16 6.43 -5.52
N VAL A 175 13.85 6.24 -5.47
CA VAL A 175 12.86 7.25 -5.83
C VAL A 175 12.65 8.25 -4.69
N ARG A 176 12.67 7.78 -3.43
CA ARG A 176 12.43 8.62 -2.24
C ARG A 176 13.35 8.19 -1.08
N THR A 177 13.87 9.18 -0.36
CA THR A 177 14.61 9.02 0.90
C THR A 177 14.24 10.16 1.86
N PRO A 178 13.01 10.17 2.39
CA PRO A 178 12.55 11.27 3.24
C PRO A 178 13.22 11.31 4.62
N GLY A 179 14.12 10.38 4.92
CA GLY A 179 14.45 10.03 6.30
C GLY A 179 13.30 9.23 6.93
N PRO A 180 13.28 9.08 8.26
CA PRO A 180 12.20 8.39 8.96
C PRO A 180 10.85 9.10 8.70
N CYS A 181 9.90 8.39 8.10
CA CYS A 181 8.61 8.95 7.73
C CYS A 181 7.43 8.06 8.15
N ASP A 182 6.26 8.68 8.31
CA ASP A 182 5.00 7.96 8.48
C ASP A 182 4.58 7.36 7.13
N VAL A 183 3.89 6.21 7.15
CA VAL A 183 3.30 5.61 5.95
C VAL A 183 1.79 5.73 6.00
N ALA A 184 1.19 6.28 4.94
CA ALA A 184 -0.25 6.32 4.74
C ALA A 184 -0.63 5.52 3.49
N VAL A 185 -1.72 4.76 3.58
CA VAL A 185 -2.14 3.85 2.51
C VAL A 185 -3.52 4.23 1.97
N ALA A 186 -3.63 4.30 0.65
CA ALA A 186 -4.90 4.27 -0.07
C ALA A 186 -5.01 2.92 -0.78
N TYR A 187 -6.02 2.11 -0.44
CA TYR A 187 -6.14 0.74 -0.95
C TYR A 187 -7.43 0.54 -1.76
N ARG A 188 -7.26 0.04 -2.99
CA ARG A 188 -8.34 -0.47 -3.85
C ARG A 188 -8.30 -1.99 -3.88
N ALA A 189 -9.31 -2.63 -3.33
CA ALA A 189 -9.47 -4.09 -3.31
C ALA A 189 -9.89 -4.68 -4.68
N THR A 190 -9.37 -4.12 -5.77
CA THR A 190 -9.58 -4.57 -7.15
C THR A 190 -8.24 -4.99 -7.73
N PRO A 191 -8.19 -6.11 -8.49
CA PRO A 191 -6.95 -6.50 -9.16
C PRO A 191 -6.41 -5.36 -10.04
N HIS A 192 -5.09 -5.26 -10.15
CA HIS A 192 -4.49 -4.30 -11.10
C HIS A 192 -4.75 -4.77 -12.54
N PRO A 193 -5.09 -3.90 -13.50
CA PRO A 193 -5.32 -4.29 -14.90
C PRO A 193 -4.15 -5.08 -15.54
N GLU A 194 -2.90 -4.67 -15.29
CA GLU A 194 -1.72 -5.43 -15.76
C GLU A 194 -1.67 -6.86 -15.19
N SER A 195 -2.25 -7.07 -14.01
CA SER A 195 -2.36 -8.39 -13.38
C SER A 195 -3.55 -9.20 -13.86
N GLU A 196 -4.56 -8.58 -14.47
CA GLU A 196 -5.73 -9.28 -15.01
C GLU A 196 -5.40 -9.98 -16.33
N SER A 197 -4.54 -9.37 -17.16
CA SER A 197 -4.09 -9.98 -18.43
C SER A 197 -3.07 -11.12 -18.25
N ALA A 198 -2.51 -11.29 -17.06
CA ALA A 198 -1.45 -12.25 -16.78
C ALA A 198 -2.02 -13.61 -16.35
N VAL A 199 -2.34 -14.45 -17.35
CA VAL A 199 -2.68 -15.88 -17.25
C VAL A 199 -3.96 -16.20 -16.45
N ASP A 200 -4.99 -16.69 -17.16
CA ASP A 200 -6.32 -16.96 -16.60
C ASP A 200 -6.41 -18.15 -15.63
N GLN A 201 -5.40 -19.02 -15.55
CA GLN A 201 -5.42 -20.16 -14.62
C GLN A 201 -4.08 -20.44 -13.95
N PRO A 202 -4.05 -20.58 -12.60
CA PRO A 202 -2.90 -21.18 -11.91
C PRO A 202 -2.63 -22.58 -12.50
N PRO A 203 -1.37 -22.98 -12.77
CA PRO A 203 -1.07 -24.31 -13.27
C PRO A 203 -1.61 -25.35 -12.29
N ALA A 204 -2.20 -26.42 -12.82
CA ALA A 204 -2.80 -27.52 -12.05
C ALA A 204 -1.83 -28.15 -11.00
N VAL A 205 -0.54 -27.85 -11.11
CA VAL A 205 0.55 -28.28 -10.20
C VAL A 205 0.53 -27.55 -8.85
N LEU A 206 -0.20 -26.44 -8.69
CA LEU A 206 -0.29 -25.68 -7.43
C LEU A 206 -1.12 -26.36 -6.32
N GLY A 207 -1.48 -27.65 -6.44
CA GLY A 207 -2.35 -28.35 -5.49
C GLY A 207 -1.92 -28.37 -4.01
N ARG A 208 -0.78 -27.76 -3.65
CA ARG A 208 -0.29 -27.59 -2.27
C ARG A 208 0.36 -26.24 -1.94
N SER A 209 0.53 -25.31 -2.89
CA SER A 209 1.21 -24.03 -2.66
C SER A 209 0.19 -22.90 -2.48
N TYR A 210 0.45 -22.05 -1.49
CA TYR A 210 -0.35 -20.86 -1.23
C TYR A 210 -0.04 -19.77 -2.27
N ASP A 211 -1.07 -19.27 -2.96
CA ASP A 211 -0.96 -18.09 -3.83
C ASP A 211 -1.30 -16.83 -3.01
N GLY A 212 -0.27 -16.16 -2.54
CA GLY A 212 -0.40 -14.96 -1.70
C GLY A 212 -1.04 -13.80 -2.45
N TRP A 213 -1.85 -13.00 -1.73
CA TRP A 213 -2.45 -11.78 -2.25
C TRP A 213 -1.58 -10.60 -1.83
N LEU A 214 -0.99 -9.92 -2.81
CA LEU A 214 0.09 -8.98 -2.58
C LEU A 214 -0.29 -7.57 -3.03
N PRO A 215 0.25 -6.52 -2.38
CA PRO A 215 0.04 -5.14 -2.81
C PRO A 215 0.73 -4.87 -4.15
N TRP A 216 -0.02 -4.29 -5.08
CA TRP A 216 0.50 -3.73 -6.32
C TRP A 216 0.47 -2.22 -6.22
N LEU A 217 1.65 -1.61 -6.12
CA LEU A 217 1.83 -0.17 -6.00
C LEU A 217 1.44 0.52 -7.30
N THR A 218 0.46 1.43 -7.22
CA THR A 218 -0.08 2.18 -8.38
C THR A 218 0.26 3.66 -8.34
N GLY A 219 0.71 4.17 -7.19
CA GLY A 219 1.07 5.57 -7.03
C GLY A 219 1.77 5.81 -5.71
N THR A 220 2.59 6.86 -5.67
CA THR A 220 3.31 7.29 -4.47
C THR A 220 3.31 8.81 -4.41
N ARG A 221 3.32 9.35 -3.19
CA ARG A 221 3.48 10.79 -2.96
C ARG A 221 4.13 11.01 -1.61
N LEU A 222 5.05 11.96 -1.54
CA LEU A 222 5.62 12.42 -0.29
C LEU A 222 4.91 13.73 0.09
N GLU A 223 4.46 13.84 1.34
CA GLU A 223 3.93 15.06 1.90
C GLU A 223 4.65 15.40 3.20
N THR A 224 4.60 16.66 3.60
CA THR A 224 4.92 17.06 4.97
C THR A 224 3.59 17.19 5.71
N ASP A 225 3.40 16.44 6.80
CA ASP A 225 2.20 16.55 7.62
C ASP A 225 2.14 17.95 8.24
N ALA A 226 1.09 18.70 7.89
CA ALA A 226 0.91 20.08 8.35
C ALA A 226 0.76 20.21 9.88
N THR A 227 0.41 19.13 10.59
CA THR A 227 0.19 19.14 12.04
C THR A 227 1.48 19.00 12.84
N ASN A 228 2.45 18.23 12.35
CA ASN A 228 3.66 17.89 13.10
C ASN A 228 4.97 18.13 12.32
N GLY A 229 4.88 18.57 11.06
CA GLY A 229 6.02 18.84 10.19
C GLY A 229 6.80 17.60 9.74
N ARG A 230 6.32 16.39 10.05
CA ARG A 230 7.02 15.15 9.70
C ARG A 230 6.73 14.75 8.26
N PRO A 231 7.70 14.15 7.56
CA PRO A 231 7.44 13.57 6.26
C PRO A 231 6.47 12.38 6.38
N ARG A 232 5.56 12.27 5.41
CA ARG A 232 4.62 11.17 5.26
C ARG A 232 4.65 10.64 3.83
N LEU A 233 4.92 9.35 3.69
CA LEU A 233 4.89 8.63 2.43
C LEU A 233 3.49 8.05 2.21
N HIS A 234 2.79 8.56 1.21
CA HIS A 234 1.50 8.06 0.75
C HIS A 234 1.73 6.99 -0.32
N LEU A 235 1.16 5.81 -0.10
CA LEU A 235 1.21 4.69 -1.02
C LEU A 235 -0.20 4.34 -1.50
N ALA A 236 -0.39 4.26 -2.81
CA ALA A 236 -1.63 3.80 -3.42
C ALA A 236 -1.47 2.35 -3.89
N PHE A 237 -2.39 1.48 -3.47
CA PHE A 237 -2.36 0.05 -3.74
C PHE A 237 -3.57 -0.39 -4.56
N SER A 238 -3.31 -1.30 -5.48
CA SER A 238 -4.25 -2.31 -5.94
C SER A 238 -3.77 -3.68 -5.43
N GLN A 239 -4.42 -4.77 -5.83
CA GLN A 239 -3.98 -6.11 -5.46
C GLN A 239 -3.52 -6.92 -6.66
N THR A 240 -2.60 -7.84 -6.42
CA THR A 240 -2.21 -8.92 -7.36
C THR A 240 -2.13 -10.23 -6.59
N THR A 241 -1.90 -11.33 -7.28
CA THR A 241 -1.44 -12.57 -6.64
C THR A 241 0.02 -12.83 -6.98
N TYR A 242 0.72 -13.60 -6.14
CA TYR A 242 2.11 -13.97 -6.38
C TYR A 242 2.28 -14.64 -7.75
N TYR A 243 1.35 -15.54 -8.11
CA TYR A 243 1.33 -16.19 -9.42
C TYR A 243 1.26 -15.20 -10.59
N ARG A 244 0.33 -14.23 -10.52
CA ARG A 244 0.17 -13.20 -11.56
C ARG A 244 1.41 -12.33 -11.69
N PHE A 245 1.99 -11.92 -10.56
CA PHE A 245 3.25 -11.18 -10.52
C PHE A 245 4.37 -11.94 -11.24
N ARG A 246 4.52 -13.25 -11.00
CA ARG A 246 5.53 -14.07 -11.69
C ARG A 246 5.33 -14.10 -13.21
N GLY A 247 4.07 -14.19 -13.66
CA GLY A 247 3.73 -14.07 -15.08
C GLY A 247 4.12 -12.73 -15.68
N ILE A 248 3.83 -11.63 -14.98
CA ILE A 248 4.22 -10.28 -15.41
C ILE A 248 5.74 -10.13 -15.44
N ASN A 249 6.47 -10.58 -14.42
CA ASN A 249 7.94 -10.51 -14.40
C ASN A 249 8.56 -11.28 -15.57
N ALA A 250 8.01 -12.45 -15.91
CA ALA A 250 8.47 -13.24 -17.06
C ALA A 250 8.21 -12.50 -18.39
N ALA A 251 7.03 -11.88 -18.56
CA ALA A 251 6.70 -11.09 -19.75
C ALA A 251 7.61 -9.85 -19.88
N ARG A 252 7.83 -9.14 -18.76
CA ARG A 252 8.74 -8.00 -18.68
C ARG A 252 10.18 -8.36 -19.07
N LEU A 253 10.67 -9.51 -18.61
CA LEU A 253 11.99 -10.04 -18.99
C LEU A 253 12.08 -10.26 -20.50
N ALA A 254 11.05 -10.85 -21.11
CA ALA A 254 11.02 -11.10 -22.55
C ALA A 254 10.96 -9.80 -23.38
N GLN A 255 10.31 -8.76 -22.87
CA GLN A 255 10.11 -7.50 -23.59
C GLN A 255 11.31 -6.54 -23.48
N TRP A 256 11.90 -6.41 -22.30
CA TRP A 256 12.85 -5.34 -22.00
C TRP A 256 14.29 -5.81 -21.77
N GLY A 257 14.53 -7.14 -21.78
CA GLY A 257 15.84 -7.70 -21.51
C GLY A 257 16.32 -7.41 -20.09
N ASP A 258 17.62 -7.18 -19.94
CA ASP A 258 18.24 -7.10 -18.61
C ASP A 258 18.05 -5.77 -17.89
N GLN A 259 17.92 -4.65 -18.59
CA GLN A 259 17.75 -3.31 -18.00
C GLN A 259 16.98 -2.37 -18.95
N PRO A 260 15.73 -1.97 -18.65
CA PRO A 260 14.97 -1.03 -19.46
C PRO A 260 15.53 0.38 -19.27
N ALA A 261 15.31 1.24 -20.28
CA ALA A 261 15.61 2.67 -20.16
C ALA A 261 14.76 3.35 -19.08
N THR A 262 13.49 2.96 -18.98
CA THR A 262 12.53 3.50 -18.01
C THR A 262 11.90 2.35 -17.24
N LEU A 263 11.90 2.43 -15.91
CA LEU A 263 11.22 1.47 -15.06
C LEU A 263 9.70 1.65 -15.13
N PRO A 264 8.90 0.58 -15.00
CA PRO A 264 7.45 0.68 -15.03
C PRO A 264 6.93 1.51 -13.85
N PRO A 265 5.93 2.38 -14.03
CA PRO A 265 5.44 3.24 -12.95
C PRO A 265 4.70 2.47 -11.84
N THR A 266 4.35 1.19 -12.09
CA THR A 266 3.62 0.33 -11.17
C THR A 266 4.31 -1.04 -11.03
N GLY A 267 4.11 -1.69 -9.89
CA GLY A 267 4.72 -3.00 -9.63
C GLY A 267 4.34 -3.57 -8.28
N LEU A 268 4.81 -4.79 -8.02
CA LEU A 268 4.69 -5.41 -6.69
C LEU A 268 5.43 -4.56 -5.65
N LEU A 269 4.83 -4.33 -4.48
CA LEU A 269 5.52 -3.78 -3.32
C LEU A 269 6.02 -4.92 -2.42
N THR A 270 7.32 -4.95 -2.19
CA THR A 270 7.99 -5.78 -1.19
C THR A 270 8.57 -4.92 -0.08
N LEU A 271 8.79 -5.51 1.08
CA LEU A 271 9.21 -4.85 2.30
C LEU A 271 10.59 -5.35 2.68
N SER A 272 11.46 -4.42 3.11
CA SER A 272 12.81 -4.72 3.54
C SER A 272 13.07 -4.01 4.86
N CYS A 273 13.68 -4.70 5.83
CA CYS A 273 14.09 -4.08 7.08
C CYS A 273 15.55 -4.38 7.41
N THR A 274 16.31 -3.32 7.60
CA THR A 274 17.71 -3.37 8.03
C THR A 274 17.81 -2.58 9.35
N PRO A 275 17.74 -3.25 10.52
CA PRO A 275 17.77 -2.60 11.81
C PRO A 275 19.18 -2.14 12.19
N VAL A 276 19.25 -1.20 13.12
CA VAL A 276 20.48 -0.71 13.75
C VAL A 276 20.55 -1.30 15.15
N ASP A 277 21.63 -2.00 15.50
CA ASP A 277 21.83 -2.54 16.85
C ASP A 277 22.18 -1.43 17.87
N ALA A 278 22.22 -1.79 19.16
CA ALA A 278 22.57 -0.84 20.22
C ALA A 278 23.98 -0.25 20.10
N GLY A 279 24.86 -0.86 19.29
CA GLY A 279 26.20 -0.36 18.97
C GLY A 279 26.26 0.47 17.70
N GLY A 280 25.13 0.79 17.05
CA GLY A 280 25.07 1.60 15.83
C GLY A 280 25.30 0.84 14.52
N ARG A 281 25.44 -0.49 14.58
CA ARG A 281 25.77 -1.34 13.41
C ARG A 281 24.50 -1.82 12.72
N LEU A 282 24.55 -1.91 11.39
CA LEU A 282 23.44 -2.46 10.61
C LEU A 282 23.46 -3.98 10.68
N LEU A 283 22.30 -4.60 10.81
CA LEU A 283 22.16 -6.06 10.77
C LEU A 283 21.58 -6.47 9.42
N LEU A 284 22.15 -7.52 8.86
CA LEU A 284 21.77 -8.13 7.59
C LEU A 284 21.69 -9.66 7.78
N SER A 285 21.09 -10.37 6.85
CA SER A 285 21.01 -11.83 6.93
C SER A 285 21.52 -12.48 5.65
N ARG A 286 22.18 -13.64 5.77
CA ARG A 286 22.43 -14.49 4.61
C ARG A 286 21.19 -15.34 4.38
N ARG A 287 20.66 -15.35 3.16
CA ARG A 287 19.50 -16.19 2.79
C ARG A 287 19.85 -17.66 2.85
N ASP A 288 18.87 -18.50 3.15
CA ASP A 288 19.07 -19.96 3.10
C ASP A 288 19.40 -20.41 1.65
N GLU A 289 20.36 -21.32 1.51
CA GLU A 289 20.79 -21.84 0.20
C GLU A 289 19.70 -22.65 -0.53
N ARG A 290 18.62 -23.05 0.18
CA ARG A 290 17.51 -23.82 -0.38
C ARG A 290 16.42 -22.94 -0.99
N LEU A 291 16.53 -21.62 -0.89
CA LEU A 291 15.54 -20.70 -1.45
C LEU A 291 15.57 -20.72 -2.98
N GLU A 292 14.40 -20.64 -3.61
CA GLU A 292 14.30 -20.46 -5.06
C GLU A 292 14.81 -19.05 -5.46
N HIS A 293 14.50 -18.06 -4.63
CA HIS A 293 14.89 -16.67 -4.86
C HIS A 293 16.20 -16.34 -4.13
N ARG A 294 17.26 -16.04 -4.90
CA ARG A 294 18.60 -15.65 -4.43
C ARG A 294 19.13 -16.54 -3.29
N PRO A 295 19.34 -17.85 -3.52
CA PRO A 295 19.87 -18.75 -2.48
C PRO A 295 21.26 -18.30 -2.00
N GLY A 296 21.48 -18.31 -0.68
CA GLY A 296 22.79 -17.98 -0.09
C GLY A 296 23.21 -16.51 -0.17
N ALA A 297 22.39 -15.65 -0.77
CA ALA A 297 22.72 -14.23 -0.95
C ALA A 297 22.57 -13.43 0.35
N VAL A 298 23.38 -12.39 0.51
CA VAL A 298 23.21 -11.34 1.51
C VAL A 298 21.94 -10.56 1.22
N SER A 299 21.06 -10.49 2.22
CA SER A 299 19.76 -9.86 2.19
C SER A 299 19.62 -8.91 3.38
N ALA A 300 18.55 -8.13 3.39
CA ALA A 300 18.19 -7.36 4.57
C ALA A 300 17.93 -8.32 5.75
N PHE A 301 17.93 -7.78 6.96
CA PHE A 301 17.73 -8.58 8.17
C PHE A 301 16.41 -9.36 8.15
N ALA A 302 15.36 -8.74 7.59
CA ALA A 302 14.11 -9.39 7.25
C ALA A 302 13.59 -8.85 5.92
N THR A 303 12.94 -9.70 5.13
CA THR A 303 12.34 -9.34 3.85
C THR A 303 11.05 -10.09 3.66
N GLY A 304 9.97 -9.41 3.30
CA GLY A 304 8.73 -10.10 3.03
C GLY A 304 7.74 -9.25 2.27
N ASN A 305 6.55 -9.78 2.10
CA ASN A 305 5.47 -9.07 1.46
C ASN A 305 4.36 -8.78 2.47
N LEU A 306 3.59 -7.75 2.19
CA LEU A 306 2.33 -7.53 2.89
C LEU A 306 1.31 -8.57 2.43
N ASP A 307 0.76 -9.35 3.36
CA ASP A 307 -0.28 -10.33 3.07
C ASP A 307 -1.66 -9.65 3.13
N LEU A 308 -2.28 -9.42 1.97
CA LEU A 308 -3.63 -8.83 1.86
C LEU A 308 -4.74 -9.81 2.28
N ARG A 309 -4.40 -11.09 2.48
CA ARG A 309 -5.31 -12.11 2.99
C ARG A 309 -4.65 -12.90 4.10
N ALA A 310 -5.41 -13.19 5.14
CA ALA A 310 -4.94 -14.05 6.22
C ALA A 310 -4.54 -15.43 5.69
N ARG A 311 -3.44 -15.96 6.23
CA ARG A 311 -2.99 -17.34 6.01
C ARG A 311 -3.16 -18.14 7.30
N ARG A 312 -2.91 -19.44 7.25
CA ARG A 312 -3.15 -20.33 8.40
C ARG A 312 -2.31 -19.87 9.60
N LYS A 313 -2.99 -19.44 10.69
CA LYS A 313 -2.40 -18.97 11.97
C LYS A 313 -1.72 -17.59 11.92
N VAL A 314 -1.76 -16.89 10.79
CA VAL A 314 -1.25 -15.52 10.67
C VAL A 314 -2.41 -14.62 10.24
N GLY A 315 -2.63 -13.55 11.01
CA GLY A 315 -3.64 -12.54 10.67
C GLY A 315 -3.33 -11.85 9.34
N HIS A 316 -4.27 -11.08 8.83
CA HIS A 316 -3.98 -10.18 7.72
C HIS A 316 -3.22 -8.94 8.24
N ASP A 317 -2.36 -8.35 7.41
CA ASP A 317 -1.55 -7.19 7.77
C ASP A 317 -2.34 -5.89 7.62
N PHE A 318 -3.45 -5.76 8.37
CA PHE A 318 -4.28 -4.55 8.34
C PHE A 318 -4.22 -3.80 9.67
N ASP A 319 -4.41 -2.49 9.60
CA ASP A 319 -4.55 -1.61 10.75
C ASP A 319 -5.94 -1.71 11.41
N ALA A 320 -6.19 -0.88 12.42
CA ALA A 320 -7.47 -0.84 13.13
C ALA A 320 -8.64 -0.33 12.26
N MET A 321 -8.34 0.35 11.15
CA MET A 321 -9.32 0.89 10.20
C MET A 321 -9.62 -0.08 9.05
N GLY A 322 -8.92 -1.22 8.99
CA GLY A 322 -9.05 -2.18 7.90
C GLY A 322 -8.33 -1.73 6.63
N LEU A 323 -7.26 -0.95 6.75
CA LEU A 323 -6.34 -0.65 5.66
C LEU A 323 -5.07 -1.51 5.76
N PRO A 324 -4.47 -1.94 4.64
CA PRO A 324 -3.17 -2.60 4.65
C PRO A 324 -2.10 -1.76 5.37
N ASP A 325 -1.30 -2.40 6.22
CA ASP A 325 -0.28 -1.78 7.06
C ASP A 325 1.11 -2.39 6.78
N PRO A 326 1.90 -1.78 5.87
CA PRO A 326 3.26 -2.22 5.54
C PRO A 326 4.21 -2.25 6.74
N ILE A 327 4.02 -1.36 7.72
CA ILE A 327 4.90 -1.25 8.87
C ILE A 327 4.64 -2.40 9.85
N ARG A 328 3.37 -2.77 10.05
CA ARG A 328 3.00 -3.97 10.80
C ARG A 328 3.45 -5.25 10.10
N ALA A 329 3.31 -5.33 8.78
CA ALA A 329 3.76 -6.47 7.99
C ALA A 329 5.26 -6.71 8.17
N ILE A 330 6.10 -5.70 7.99
CA ILE A 330 7.55 -5.89 8.14
C ILE A 330 7.97 -6.15 9.58
N ALA A 331 7.30 -5.57 10.59
CA ALA A 331 7.55 -5.90 11.99
C ALA A 331 7.21 -7.37 12.31
N ARG A 332 6.16 -7.91 11.68
CA ARG A 332 5.83 -9.34 11.72
C ARG A 332 6.96 -10.17 11.08
N GLU A 333 7.44 -9.81 9.90
CA GLU A 333 8.53 -10.54 9.23
C GLU A 333 9.81 -10.54 10.07
N VAL A 334 10.20 -9.41 10.66
CA VAL A 334 11.35 -9.34 11.57
C VAL A 334 11.23 -10.35 12.71
N ARG A 335 10.03 -10.48 13.31
CA ARG A 335 9.77 -11.44 14.38
C ARG A 335 9.78 -12.88 13.87
N GLU A 336 9.09 -13.15 12.76
CA GLU A 336 8.94 -14.50 12.19
C GLU A 336 10.29 -15.03 11.66
N GLU A 337 11.10 -14.19 11.01
CA GLU A 337 12.39 -14.58 10.44
C GLU A 337 13.51 -14.71 11.47
N THR A 338 13.54 -13.80 12.46
CA THR A 338 14.71 -13.62 13.32
C THR A 338 14.44 -13.83 14.81
N GLY A 339 13.18 -14.00 15.22
CA GLY A 339 12.79 -14.02 16.63
C GLY A 339 12.96 -12.69 17.35
N THR A 340 13.38 -11.63 16.66
CA THR A 340 13.57 -10.30 17.25
C THR A 340 12.23 -9.63 17.44
N LEU A 341 11.90 -9.29 18.69
CA LEU A 341 10.70 -8.55 19.02
C LEU A 341 10.88 -7.07 18.69
N VAL A 342 10.13 -6.60 17.70
CA VAL A 342 10.06 -5.19 17.29
C VAL A 342 8.60 -4.79 17.25
N SER A 343 8.25 -3.65 17.85
CA SER A 343 6.92 -3.08 17.69
C SER A 343 6.83 -2.38 16.33
N HIS A 344 5.69 -2.48 15.67
CA HIS A 344 5.42 -1.68 14.46
C HIS A 344 5.59 -0.16 14.68
N THR A 345 5.46 0.33 15.92
CA THR A 345 5.70 1.74 16.26
C THR A 345 7.18 2.15 16.25
N ASP A 346 8.09 1.18 16.33
CA ASP A 346 9.54 1.39 16.36
C ASP A 346 10.17 1.25 14.96
N VAL A 347 9.38 0.77 14.01
CA VAL A 347 9.79 0.62 12.61
C VAL A 347 9.47 1.90 11.85
N HIS A 348 10.46 2.41 11.13
CA HIS A 348 10.35 3.60 10.31
C HIS A 348 10.62 3.27 8.85
N ALA A 349 9.76 3.74 7.94
CA ALA A 349 10.08 3.79 6.52
C ALA A 349 11.12 4.89 6.29
N VAL A 350 12.22 4.55 5.62
CA VAL A 350 13.34 5.47 5.35
C VAL A 350 13.59 5.68 3.86
N GLY A 351 13.06 4.81 3.01
CA GLY A 351 13.19 4.95 1.57
C GLY A 351 12.18 4.14 0.78
N LEU A 352 12.05 4.51 -0.49
CA LEU A 352 11.32 3.75 -1.49
C LEU A 352 12.17 3.66 -2.74
N ALA A 353 12.48 2.44 -3.14
CA ALA A 353 13.28 2.15 -4.32
C ALA A 353 12.50 1.27 -5.30
N GLN A 354 12.93 1.29 -6.55
CA GLN A 354 12.47 0.35 -7.56
C GLN A 354 13.65 -0.49 -8.07
N VAL A 355 13.49 -1.80 -8.04
CA VAL A 355 14.51 -2.76 -8.43
C VAL A 355 14.19 -3.31 -9.82
N TRP A 356 15.25 -3.48 -10.60
CA TRP A 356 15.26 -4.21 -11.84
C TRP A 356 16.39 -5.24 -11.85
N SER A 357 16.07 -6.50 -11.59
CA SER A 357 17.00 -7.63 -11.65
C SER A 357 16.37 -8.82 -12.37
N HIS A 358 17.16 -9.86 -12.70
CA HIS A 358 16.63 -11.05 -13.39
C HIS A 358 15.46 -11.73 -12.67
N GLN A 359 15.35 -11.54 -11.35
CA GLN A 359 14.26 -12.08 -10.55
C GLN A 359 13.21 -11.02 -10.13
N ASP A 360 13.62 -9.76 -9.98
CA ASP A 360 12.78 -8.64 -9.51
C ASP A 360 12.62 -7.58 -10.59
N ARG A 361 11.66 -7.75 -11.50
CA ARG A 361 11.47 -6.87 -12.67
C ARG A 361 10.45 -5.77 -12.40
N GLY A 362 10.92 -4.63 -11.91
CA GLY A 362 10.08 -3.46 -11.62
C GLY A 362 9.36 -3.59 -10.27
N THR A 363 9.93 -4.36 -9.36
CA THR A 363 9.48 -4.52 -7.97
C THR A 363 9.83 -3.25 -7.19
N TRP A 364 8.88 -2.73 -6.43
CA TRP A 364 9.09 -1.63 -5.50
C TRP A 364 9.49 -2.17 -4.14
N VAL A 365 10.50 -1.57 -3.51
CA VAL A 365 11.00 -1.95 -2.18
C VAL A 365 10.75 -0.78 -1.23
N LEU A 366 9.91 -1.00 -0.21
CA LEU A 366 9.84 -0.09 0.93
C LEU A 366 10.96 -0.45 1.91
N SER A 367 11.95 0.42 1.98
CA SER A 367 13.09 0.29 2.89
C SER A 367 12.70 0.80 4.27
N CYS A 368 12.78 -0.08 5.25
CA CYS A 368 12.47 0.19 6.64
C CYS A 368 13.70 -0.01 7.52
N THR A 369 13.71 0.66 8.67
CA THR A 369 14.71 0.43 9.72
C THR A 369 14.06 0.53 11.10
N THR A 370 14.76 0.07 12.12
CA THR A 370 14.39 0.20 13.53
C THR A 370 15.67 0.27 14.34
N GLN A 371 15.67 1.06 15.42
CA GLN A 371 16.74 1.03 16.41
C GLN A 371 16.45 -0.07 17.42
N LEU A 372 17.35 -1.03 17.56
CA LEU A 372 17.25 -2.07 18.57
C LEU A 372 17.94 -1.60 19.85
N SER A 373 17.36 -1.94 21.00
CA SER A 373 18.02 -1.82 22.30
C SER A 373 19.03 -2.95 22.57
N ALA A 374 19.07 -3.96 21.70
CA ALA A 374 19.90 -5.14 21.81
C ALA A 374 21.15 -5.03 20.93
N THR A 375 22.25 -5.65 21.36
CA THR A 375 23.46 -5.79 20.52
C THR A 375 23.27 -6.91 19.49
N TRP A 376 24.09 -6.95 18.43
CA TRP A 376 24.03 -8.08 17.49
C TRP A 376 24.27 -9.43 18.18
N GLN A 377 25.11 -9.49 19.23
CA GLN A 377 25.34 -10.70 20.01
C GLN A 377 24.04 -11.23 20.63
N ASP A 378 23.24 -10.33 21.20
CA ASP A 378 21.93 -10.66 21.77
C ASP A 378 20.96 -11.11 20.66
N VAL A 379 21.01 -10.46 19.49
CA VAL A 379 20.17 -10.79 18.34
C VAL A 379 20.48 -12.19 17.80
N VAL A 380 21.74 -12.61 17.72
CA VAL A 380 22.13 -13.98 17.33
C VAL A 380 21.43 -15.02 18.20
N ALA A 381 21.37 -14.78 19.52
CA ALA A 381 20.68 -15.69 20.44
C ALA A 381 19.16 -15.76 20.19
N ARG A 382 18.55 -14.68 19.68
CA ARG A 382 17.10 -14.59 19.41
C ARG A 382 16.67 -15.34 18.16
N PHE A 383 17.56 -15.59 17.20
CA PHE A 383 17.23 -16.39 16.01
C PHE A 383 16.69 -17.79 16.31
N ARG A 384 16.99 -18.34 17.50
CA ARG A 384 16.42 -19.61 17.97
C ARG A 384 14.92 -19.53 18.29
N GLN A 385 14.40 -18.32 18.42
CA GLN A 385 13.00 -18.00 18.74
C GLN A 385 12.20 -17.61 17.49
N GLY A 386 12.83 -17.53 16.31
CA GLY A 386 12.14 -17.32 15.04
C GLY A 386 11.14 -18.44 14.73
N ASP A 387 10.21 -18.19 13.83
CA ASP A 387 9.22 -19.17 13.43
C ASP A 387 9.93 -20.43 12.88
N PRO A 388 9.61 -21.63 13.39
CA PRO A 388 10.32 -22.85 13.03
C PRO A 388 10.10 -23.28 11.58
N VAL A 389 9.13 -22.70 10.87
CA VAL A 389 8.82 -22.97 9.47
C VAL A 389 9.30 -21.83 8.59
N GLU A 390 8.85 -20.61 8.85
CA GLU A 390 9.09 -19.47 7.97
C GLU A 390 10.50 -18.90 8.17
N GLY A 391 10.86 -18.58 9.41
CA GLY A 391 12.20 -18.10 9.71
C GLY A 391 13.30 -19.13 9.46
N SER A 392 12.99 -20.42 9.61
CA SER A 392 13.92 -21.52 9.29
C SER A 392 14.15 -21.75 7.80
N TRP A 393 13.24 -21.23 6.97
CA TRP A 393 13.27 -21.38 5.51
C TRP A 393 13.90 -20.19 4.81
N GLU A 394 13.71 -18.96 5.30
CA GLU A 394 14.15 -17.74 4.61
C GLU A 394 15.57 -17.32 4.99
N VAL A 395 15.86 -17.29 6.28
CA VAL A 395 17.18 -16.90 6.77
C VAL A 395 18.08 -18.13 6.87
N GLY A 396 19.30 -18.01 6.34
CA GLY A 396 20.32 -19.02 6.34
C GLY A 396 21.02 -19.15 7.69
N ARG A 397 22.33 -19.41 7.63
CA ARG A 397 23.14 -19.73 8.80
C ARG A 397 23.86 -18.53 9.40
N ASP A 398 23.87 -17.39 8.72
CA ASP A 398 24.74 -16.28 9.10
C ASP A 398 23.95 -14.98 9.26
N LEU A 399 24.22 -14.30 10.37
CA LEU A 399 23.92 -12.88 10.58
C LEU A 399 25.13 -12.12 10.06
N LEU A 400 24.91 -11.07 9.26
CA LEU A 400 26.00 -10.17 8.89
C LEU A 400 25.82 -8.86 9.64
N VAL A 401 26.92 -8.37 10.20
CA VAL A 401 26.99 -7.13 10.96
C VAL A 401 27.81 -6.14 10.13
N LEU A 402 27.18 -5.08 9.69
CA LEU A 402 27.80 -4.06 8.85
C LEU A 402 28.05 -2.80 9.69
N ASP A 403 29.32 -2.48 9.88
CA ASP A 403 29.75 -1.21 10.45
C ASP A 403 29.75 -0.13 9.36
N LEU A 404 28.70 0.69 9.32
CA LEU A 404 28.53 1.69 8.28
C LEU A 404 29.32 2.94 8.65
N PRO A 405 30.26 3.41 7.80
CA PRO A 405 30.98 4.66 8.04
C PRO A 405 30.05 5.87 8.17
N ASP A 406 30.51 6.91 8.87
CA ASP A 406 29.76 8.16 9.03
C ASP A 406 30.13 9.24 8.00
N ASP A 407 31.05 8.93 7.07
CA ASP A 407 31.49 9.83 6.00
C ASP A 407 31.05 9.36 4.61
N VAL A 408 30.81 10.32 3.71
CA VAL A 408 30.34 10.06 2.34
C VAL A 408 31.27 9.11 1.57
N PRO A 409 32.61 9.30 1.52
CA PRO A 409 33.51 8.38 0.83
C PRO A 409 33.45 6.94 1.36
N GLY A 410 33.41 6.76 2.68
CA GLY A 410 33.32 5.45 3.34
C GLY A 410 32.01 4.73 3.01
N VAL A 411 30.88 5.43 3.14
CA VAL A 411 29.56 4.87 2.76
C VAL A 411 29.51 4.53 1.29
N ALA A 412 30.01 5.41 0.41
CA ALA A 412 30.05 5.15 -1.03
C ALA A 412 30.85 3.88 -1.38
N ALA A 413 31.97 3.63 -0.69
CA ALA A 413 32.76 2.42 -0.87
C ALA A 413 32.01 1.15 -0.43
N VAL A 414 31.32 1.19 0.71
CA VAL A 414 30.50 0.07 1.19
C VAL A 414 29.34 -0.20 0.22
N VAL A 415 28.62 0.84 -0.21
CA VAL A 415 27.49 0.73 -1.15
C VAL A 415 27.94 0.18 -2.51
N HIS A 416 29.06 0.68 -3.04
CA HIS A 416 29.62 0.17 -4.29
C HIS A 416 30.09 -1.29 -4.15
N GLY A 417 30.74 -1.64 -3.04
CA GLY A 417 31.09 -3.03 -2.72
C GLY A 417 29.87 -3.96 -2.67
N LEU A 418 28.78 -3.54 -2.02
CA LEU A 418 27.52 -4.28 -2.00
C LEU A 418 26.88 -4.39 -3.39
N ALA A 419 26.89 -3.32 -4.18
CA ALA A 419 26.27 -3.30 -5.50
C ALA A 419 27.01 -4.16 -6.53
N THR A 420 28.33 -4.31 -6.38
CA THR A 420 29.17 -5.12 -7.28
C THR A 420 29.23 -6.59 -6.87
N ALA A 421 28.90 -6.93 -5.62
CA ALA A 421 28.85 -8.31 -5.14
C ALA A 421 27.71 -9.10 -5.82
N SER A 422 28.04 -10.25 -6.40
CA SER A 422 27.08 -11.10 -7.13
C SER A 422 26.10 -11.83 -6.20
N ASP A 423 26.47 -11.98 -4.92
CA ASP A 423 25.68 -12.62 -3.89
C ASP A 423 24.94 -11.62 -2.99
N VAL A 424 24.65 -10.39 -3.46
CA VAL A 424 23.84 -9.41 -2.72
C VAL A 424 22.46 -9.24 -3.37
N VAL A 425 21.41 -9.19 -2.55
CA VAL A 425 20.07 -8.80 -2.97
C VAL A 425 20.01 -7.27 -3.11
N PRO A 426 19.50 -6.71 -4.22
CA PRO A 426 19.49 -5.26 -4.46
C PRO A 426 18.77 -4.44 -3.37
N HIS A 427 17.89 -5.08 -2.59
CA HIS A 427 17.14 -4.45 -1.50
C HIS A 427 18.08 -3.95 -0.40
N VAL A 428 19.17 -4.68 -0.11
CA VAL A 428 20.19 -4.27 0.87
C VAL A 428 20.85 -2.96 0.45
N VAL A 429 21.15 -2.81 -0.83
CA VAL A 429 21.75 -1.59 -1.38
C VAL A 429 20.81 -0.40 -1.19
N ALA A 430 19.50 -0.60 -1.46
CA ALA A 430 18.48 0.42 -1.21
C ALA A 430 18.40 0.81 0.28
N ASP A 431 18.37 -0.19 1.17
CA ASP A 431 18.30 0.02 2.61
C ASP A 431 19.50 0.80 3.13
N VAL A 432 20.73 0.40 2.77
CA VAL A 432 21.95 1.05 3.26
C VAL A 432 22.02 2.51 2.79
N VAL A 433 21.69 2.79 1.53
CA VAL A 433 21.66 4.18 1.03
C VAL A 433 20.57 5.00 1.72
N ALA A 434 19.36 4.45 1.87
CA ALA A 434 18.26 5.15 2.55
C ALA A 434 18.59 5.44 4.01
N ILE A 435 19.21 4.49 4.72
CA ILE A 435 19.66 4.66 6.11
C ILE A 435 20.79 5.70 6.19
N ALA A 436 21.78 5.66 5.29
CA ALA A 436 22.85 6.65 5.23
C ALA A 436 22.33 8.08 5.07
N VAL A 437 21.40 8.29 4.14
CA VAL A 437 20.73 9.59 3.95
C VAL A 437 19.92 9.98 5.19
N SER A 438 19.24 9.03 5.83
CA SER A 438 18.48 9.28 7.06
C SER A 438 19.37 9.69 8.26
N ARG A 439 20.67 9.33 8.23
CA ARG A 439 21.69 9.75 9.21
C ARG A 439 22.26 11.15 8.91
N GLY A 440 21.79 11.83 7.86
CA GLY A 440 22.16 13.19 7.52
C GLY A 440 23.22 13.31 6.42
N LEU A 441 23.56 12.22 5.73
CA LEU A 441 24.42 12.33 4.54
C LEU A 441 23.65 12.93 3.37
N GLU A 442 24.24 13.94 2.73
CA GLU A 442 23.65 14.59 1.57
C GLU A 442 23.56 13.61 0.40
N ARG A 443 22.33 13.43 -0.10
CA ARG A 443 22.06 12.37 -1.07
C ARG A 443 22.75 12.60 -2.41
N SER A 444 22.81 13.85 -2.88
CA SER A 444 23.51 14.18 -4.12
C SER A 444 25.00 13.87 -4.02
N GLU A 445 25.63 14.26 -2.91
CA GLU A 445 27.05 13.99 -2.66
C GLU A 445 27.33 12.49 -2.58
N LEU A 446 26.47 11.74 -1.89
CA LEU A 446 26.57 10.28 -1.82
C LEU A 446 26.38 9.63 -3.19
N GLY A 447 25.42 10.10 -3.98
CA GLY A 447 25.18 9.61 -5.33
C GLY A 447 26.38 9.83 -6.25
N ASP A 448 26.92 11.04 -6.27
CA ASP A 448 28.12 11.40 -7.04
C ASP A 448 29.33 10.57 -6.59
N ALA A 449 29.49 10.39 -5.28
CA ALA A 449 30.56 9.58 -4.72
C ALA A 449 30.44 8.10 -5.11
N ILE A 450 29.25 7.50 -5.12
CA ILE A 450 29.05 6.10 -5.57
C ILE A 450 29.36 5.98 -7.07
N LEU A 451 28.89 6.91 -7.90
CA LEU A 451 29.13 6.88 -9.35
C LEU A 451 30.62 7.06 -9.69
N ALA A 452 31.33 7.91 -8.94
CA ALA A 452 32.76 8.11 -9.09
C ALA A 452 33.58 6.83 -8.81
N ARG A 453 32.99 5.82 -8.15
CA ARG A 453 33.65 4.54 -7.86
C ARG A 453 33.45 3.47 -8.93
N ALA A 454 32.74 3.77 -10.01
CA ALA A 454 32.59 2.85 -11.13
C ALA A 454 33.96 2.37 -11.64
N GLY A 455 34.21 1.05 -11.56
CA GLY A 455 35.48 0.43 -11.96
C GLY A 455 36.50 0.22 -10.84
N HIS A 456 36.21 0.63 -9.60
CA HIS A 456 37.04 0.34 -8.44
C HIS A 456 36.74 -1.06 -7.85
N ASP A 457 37.77 -1.76 -7.34
CA ASP A 457 37.56 -3.00 -6.56
C ASP A 457 37.36 -2.68 -5.08
N ASP A 458 36.10 -2.47 -4.70
CA ASP A 458 35.71 -2.12 -3.32
C ASP A 458 35.34 -3.32 -2.47
N ALA A 459 35.64 -4.54 -2.94
CA ALA A 459 35.44 -5.73 -2.14
C ALA A 459 36.27 -5.70 -0.85
N SER A 460 37.41 -4.98 -0.84
CA SER A 460 38.21 -4.77 0.36
C SER A 460 37.51 -3.89 1.40
N ALA A 461 36.89 -2.79 0.99
CA ALA A 461 36.13 -1.91 1.87
C ALA A 461 34.92 -2.62 2.46
N LEU A 462 34.18 -3.36 1.64
CA LEU A 462 33.06 -4.17 2.11
C LEU A 462 33.52 -5.23 3.13
N ARG A 463 34.59 -5.97 2.84
CA ARG A 463 35.14 -6.98 3.78
C ARG A 463 35.64 -6.38 5.10
N ALA A 464 36.12 -5.14 5.08
CA ALA A 464 36.54 -4.46 6.30
C ALA A 464 35.36 -4.02 7.17
N ALA A 465 34.24 -3.66 6.54
CA ALA A 465 33.03 -3.18 7.23
C ALA A 465 32.07 -4.31 7.64
N LEU A 466 32.10 -5.45 6.95
CA LEU A 466 31.14 -6.55 7.10
C LEU A 466 31.74 -7.72 7.87
N VAL A 467 31.11 -8.07 8.99
CA VAL A 467 31.46 -9.23 9.80
C VAL A 467 30.37 -10.28 9.69
N GLU A 468 30.74 -11.50 9.29
CA GLU A 468 29.83 -12.64 9.28
C GLU A 468 29.86 -13.37 10.62
N VAL A 469 28.68 -13.64 11.15
CA VAL A 469 28.49 -14.25 12.46
C VAL A 469 27.57 -15.47 12.30
N PRO A 470 28.05 -16.69 12.64
CA PRO A 470 27.23 -17.87 12.54
C PRO A 470 26.08 -17.85 13.56
N ILE A 471 24.90 -18.23 13.08
CA ILE A 471 23.67 -18.39 13.85
C ILE A 471 23.52 -19.88 14.19
N GLU A 472 23.58 -20.18 15.48
CA GLU A 472 23.30 -21.54 15.96
C GLU A 472 21.79 -21.81 15.96
N ARG A 473 21.28 -22.44 14.90
CA ARG A 473 19.89 -22.87 14.81
C ARG A 473 19.72 -24.30 15.36
N PRO A 474 18.87 -24.52 16.38
CA PRO A 474 18.61 -25.85 16.92
C PRO A 474 17.83 -26.77 15.96
N PHE A 475 17.30 -26.23 14.85
CA PHE A 475 16.39 -26.95 13.95
C PHE A 475 16.99 -27.19 12.56
N ALA A 476 18.14 -27.84 12.50
CA ALA A 476 18.46 -28.65 11.31
C ALA A 476 17.55 -29.90 11.32
N ARG A 477 16.25 -29.73 11.09
CA ARG A 477 15.40 -30.88 10.74
C ARG A 477 15.93 -31.42 9.43
N ARG A 478 16.68 -32.53 9.50
CA ARG A 478 16.86 -33.45 8.38
C ARG A 478 15.45 -33.73 7.87
N ARG A 479 15.07 -33.17 6.71
CA ARG A 479 13.88 -33.66 6.01
C ARG A 479 14.17 -35.12 5.66
N ALA A 480 13.38 -36.02 6.25
CA ALA A 480 13.22 -37.38 5.76
C ALA A 480 12.42 -37.36 4.45
#